data_AF-W7C0Z0-F1
#
_entry.id   AF-W7C0Z0-F1
#
_cell.length_a   1.000
_cell.length_b   1.000
_cell.length_c   1.000
_cell.angle_alpha   90.00
_cell.angle_beta   90.00
_cell.angle_gamma   90.00
#
_symmetry.space_group_name_H-M   'P 1'
#
loop_
_entity.id
_entity.type
_entity.pdbx_description
1 polymer ?
#
loop_
_entity_poly.entity_id
_entity_poly.type
_entity_poly.pdbx_seq_one_letter_code
_entity_poly.pdbx_strand_id
1 'polypeptide(L)'
;MNLLKLSWKSILRRPMNHFIYALSLLITAFISNTYWSIQTNKSVNEVIQSKESFGTALTIGGIIVFIFLIILVLYTNRFYITVRENELGTYLLFGESNFSLLKLLFTEQLLFVFTAGVVGNLLGTLFSKLFGTILVRMMGYENQVAINISPEPILVSFALLIIAAILVTLFNIRRFSKISLVSLFTGNSDVPKVRKGNAFLAFLGVFLIIGSLVYSTQTSLDSTILILFASFTLGVILFINQTLTWYIHYKTRSKGYFIKLDMISTASLRSKLPRNTFQLTMITLLSSMTLFLVTFSLINLETQKVVPRTHLPDDFLYSYVDKATENKIQQTFGGEIKNHKLFDTIAIKARSPIDSAFTNSLQFGNSGYIMSLSAYNKLREFRGEEKLTTSLQNNEALSFSRGSDTVNLNVDFNIQIGATQKTLHVIERLDATMIGWRSDIVHTDGEKPPTFVVSDIYYSQAKSYDHIQKFSTFLLKEPTKQLERIKIAVSHLPKNTYYSAYVIPYTINVESGALLLFVSTFFCYYFIYGFGGNDLFQTITRSLC
;
A
#
# COMPACT_ATOMS: atom_id res chain seq x y z
N MET A 1 -41.63 -11.55 -29.78
CA MET A 1 -40.46 -10.88 -30.37
C MET A 1 -39.21 -11.31 -29.60
N ASN A 2 -38.23 -11.97 -30.22
CA ASN A 2 -37.12 -12.60 -29.49
C ASN A 2 -36.04 -11.54 -29.14
N LEU A 3 -36.03 -11.06 -27.89
CA LEU A 3 -35.17 -9.96 -27.41
C LEU A 3 -33.68 -10.25 -27.65
N LEU A 4 -33.25 -11.50 -27.47
CA LEU A 4 -31.86 -11.93 -27.72
C LEU A 4 -31.44 -11.73 -29.19
N LYS A 5 -32.35 -11.99 -30.14
CA LYS A 5 -32.07 -11.83 -31.58
C LYS A 5 -31.96 -10.36 -31.99
N LEU A 6 -32.68 -9.47 -31.31
CA LEU A 6 -32.58 -8.02 -31.51
C LEU A 6 -31.30 -7.45 -30.89
N SER A 7 -30.98 -7.81 -29.65
CA SER A 7 -29.73 -7.43 -28.98
C SER A 7 -28.50 -7.86 -29.79
N TRP A 8 -28.48 -9.10 -30.28
CA TRP A 8 -27.39 -9.61 -31.12
C TRP A 8 -27.23 -8.81 -32.43
N LYS A 9 -28.34 -8.54 -33.13
CA LYS A 9 -28.31 -7.71 -34.36
C LYS A 9 -27.88 -6.26 -34.09
N SER A 10 -28.20 -5.71 -32.93
CA SER A 10 -27.73 -4.37 -32.53
C SER A 10 -26.22 -4.34 -32.39
N ILE A 11 -25.65 -5.33 -31.69
CA ILE A 11 -24.20 -5.45 -31.46
C ILE A 11 -23.43 -5.53 -32.79
N LEU A 12 -23.91 -6.33 -33.75
CA LEU A 12 -23.26 -6.47 -35.05
C LEU A 12 -23.37 -5.22 -35.95
N ARG A 13 -24.37 -4.37 -35.76
CA ARG A 13 -24.59 -3.19 -36.62
C ARG A 13 -23.64 -2.03 -36.30
N ARG A 14 -23.17 -1.91 -35.05
CA ARG A 14 -22.21 -0.86 -34.62
C ARG A 14 -21.13 -1.40 -33.67
N PRO A 15 -20.26 -2.32 -34.14
CA PRO A 15 -19.33 -3.06 -33.28
C PRO A 15 -18.36 -2.15 -32.52
N MET A 16 -17.96 -1.02 -33.12
CA MET A 16 -16.99 -0.07 -32.57
C MET A 16 -17.43 0.53 -31.22
N ASN A 17 -18.72 0.86 -31.07
CA ASN A 17 -19.25 1.46 -29.83
C ASN A 17 -19.50 0.42 -28.74
N HIS A 18 -19.84 -0.80 -29.15
CA HIS A 18 -20.05 -1.94 -28.25
C HIS A 18 -18.73 -2.52 -27.73
N PHE A 19 -17.65 -2.40 -28.52
CA PHE A 19 -16.33 -2.91 -28.19
C PHE A 19 -15.75 -2.31 -26.90
N ILE A 20 -15.91 -1.00 -26.68
CA ILE A 20 -15.36 -0.31 -25.50
C ILE A 20 -15.98 -0.86 -24.20
N TYR A 21 -17.29 -1.02 -24.19
CA TYR A 21 -18.01 -1.54 -23.03
C TYR A 21 -17.66 -3.02 -22.77
N ALA A 22 -17.60 -3.83 -23.84
CA ALA A 22 -17.18 -5.22 -23.75
C ALA A 22 -15.72 -5.37 -23.26
N LEU A 23 -14.82 -4.52 -23.74
CA LEU A 23 -13.41 -4.50 -23.34
C LEU A 23 -13.25 -4.12 -21.86
N SER A 24 -14.00 -3.13 -21.38
CA SER A 24 -14.00 -2.75 -19.97
C SER A 24 -14.48 -3.89 -19.05
N LEU A 25 -15.55 -4.59 -19.44
CA LEU A 25 -16.02 -5.78 -18.72
C LEU A 25 -15.02 -6.94 -18.79
N LEU A 26 -14.35 -7.15 -19.92
CA LEU A 26 -13.32 -8.18 -20.08
C LEU A 26 -12.14 -7.90 -19.16
N ILE A 27 -11.63 -6.66 -19.15
CA ILE A 27 -10.54 -6.23 -18.26
C ILE A 27 -10.96 -6.39 -16.80
N THR A 28 -12.19 -6.03 -16.45
CA THR A 28 -12.72 -6.21 -15.09
C THR A 28 -12.74 -7.68 -14.67
N ALA A 29 -13.24 -8.56 -15.54
CA ALA A 29 -13.28 -10.01 -15.31
C ALA A 29 -11.87 -10.62 -15.21
N PHE A 30 -10.97 -10.20 -16.10
CA PHE A 30 -9.56 -10.60 -16.12
C PHE A 30 -8.85 -10.26 -14.80
N ILE A 31 -8.99 -9.03 -14.33
CA ILE A 31 -8.32 -8.54 -13.13
C ILE A 31 -8.90 -9.18 -11.87
N SER A 32 -10.23 -9.21 -11.75
CA SER A 32 -10.91 -9.82 -10.60
C SER A 32 -10.49 -11.29 -10.44
N ASN A 33 -10.47 -12.04 -11.55
CA ASN A 33 -10.08 -13.44 -11.54
C ASN A 33 -8.59 -13.63 -11.23
N THR A 34 -7.71 -12.82 -11.82
CA THR A 34 -6.26 -12.87 -11.54
C THR A 34 -5.99 -12.62 -10.06
N TYR A 35 -6.63 -11.61 -9.48
CA TYR A 35 -6.47 -11.24 -8.08
C TYR A 35 -6.90 -12.37 -7.14
N TRP A 36 -8.13 -12.89 -7.31
CA TRP A 36 -8.64 -13.95 -6.44
C TRP A 36 -7.89 -15.28 -6.65
N SER A 37 -7.41 -15.54 -7.87
CA SER A 37 -6.56 -16.71 -8.15
C SER A 37 -5.25 -16.67 -7.38
N ILE A 38 -4.65 -15.48 -7.19
CA ILE A 38 -3.44 -15.31 -6.39
C ILE A 38 -3.75 -15.49 -4.90
N GLN A 39 -4.82 -14.86 -4.42
CA GLN A 39 -5.24 -14.93 -3.02
C GLN A 39 -5.57 -16.36 -2.55
N THR A 40 -6.14 -17.18 -3.43
CA THR A 40 -6.52 -18.58 -3.14
C THR A 40 -5.43 -19.59 -3.52
N ASN A 41 -4.28 -19.16 -4.04
CA ASN A 41 -3.22 -20.07 -4.45
C ASN A 41 -2.48 -20.66 -3.24
N LYS A 42 -2.51 -21.99 -3.11
CA LYS A 42 -1.79 -22.70 -2.04
C LYS A 42 -0.29 -22.45 -2.07
N SER A 43 0.32 -22.43 -3.27
CA SER A 43 1.76 -22.18 -3.44
C SER A 43 2.18 -20.80 -2.97
N VAL A 44 1.27 -19.81 -3.00
CA VAL A 44 1.52 -18.47 -2.46
C VAL A 44 1.39 -18.53 -0.92
N ASN A 45 0.28 -19.07 -0.43
CA ASN A 45 -0.04 -19.16 1.00
C ASN A 45 0.92 -20.04 1.83
N GLU A 46 1.62 -20.98 1.19
CA GLU A 46 2.62 -21.84 1.85
C GLU A 46 3.97 -21.14 2.06
N VAL A 47 4.33 -20.21 1.18
CA VAL A 47 5.61 -19.51 1.23
C VAL A 47 5.60 -18.35 2.26
N ILE A 48 4.42 -17.80 2.52
CA ILE A 48 4.22 -16.65 3.41
C ILE A 48 4.43 -17.02 4.88
N GLN A 49 5.20 -16.21 5.60
CA GLN A 49 5.46 -16.40 7.03
C GLN A 49 4.25 -16.04 7.88
N SER A 50 3.66 -14.86 7.63
CA SER A 50 2.56 -14.32 8.44
C SER A 50 1.19 -14.58 7.79
N LYS A 51 0.73 -15.84 7.79
CA LYS A 51 -0.52 -16.22 7.09
C LYS A 51 -1.73 -15.35 7.47
N GLU A 52 -1.88 -14.98 8.75
CA GLU A 52 -2.99 -14.14 9.22
C GLU A 52 -2.86 -12.67 8.81
N SER A 53 -1.69 -12.05 9.06
CA SER A 53 -1.44 -10.64 8.70
C SER A 53 -1.48 -10.43 7.18
N PHE A 54 -0.85 -11.34 6.44
CA PHE A 54 -0.88 -11.31 4.99
C PHE A 54 -2.27 -11.59 4.42
N GLY A 55 -3.00 -12.55 4.98
CA GLY A 55 -4.36 -12.87 4.57
C GLY A 55 -5.34 -11.71 4.80
N THR A 56 -5.21 -11.01 5.92
CA THR A 56 -6.02 -9.81 6.21
C THR A 56 -5.65 -8.65 5.28
N ALA A 57 -4.35 -8.40 5.04
CA ALA A 57 -3.90 -7.39 4.09
C ALA A 57 -4.38 -7.66 2.66
N LEU A 58 -4.34 -8.91 2.19
CA LEU A 58 -4.93 -9.33 0.92
C LEU A 58 -6.44 -9.11 0.90
N THR A 59 -7.15 -9.42 1.98
CA THR A 59 -8.60 -9.23 2.03
C THR A 59 -8.97 -7.75 1.91
N ILE A 60 -8.28 -6.87 2.63
CA ILE A 60 -8.46 -5.41 2.55
C ILE A 60 -8.14 -4.90 1.15
N GLY A 61 -7.00 -5.33 0.57
CA GLY A 61 -6.63 -5.01 -0.80
C GLY A 61 -7.69 -5.46 -1.81
N GLY A 62 -8.27 -6.64 -1.61
CA GLY A 62 -9.35 -7.18 -2.42
C GLY A 62 -10.58 -6.30 -2.37
N ILE A 63 -11.03 -5.89 -1.18
CA ILE A 63 -12.18 -4.98 -1.04
C ILE A 63 -11.97 -3.67 -1.81
N ILE A 64 -10.77 -3.08 -1.72
CA ILE A 64 -10.43 -1.84 -2.42
C ILE A 64 -10.49 -2.05 -3.94
N VAL A 65 -9.90 -3.14 -4.44
CA VAL A 65 -9.95 -3.51 -5.87
C VAL A 65 -11.39 -3.70 -6.32
N PHE A 66 -12.22 -4.41 -5.55
CA PHE A 66 -13.63 -4.67 -5.86
C PHE A 66 -14.45 -3.38 -6.02
N ILE A 67 -14.34 -2.47 -5.05
CA ILE A 67 -15.05 -1.18 -5.11
C ILE A 67 -14.65 -0.42 -6.37
N PHE A 68 -13.36 -0.45 -6.70
CA PHE A 68 -12.84 0.26 -7.86
C PHE A 68 -13.30 -0.35 -9.19
N LEU A 69 -13.31 -1.67 -9.31
CA LEU A 69 -13.85 -2.42 -10.45
C LEU A 69 -15.30 -2.01 -10.75
N ILE A 70 -16.13 -1.91 -9.71
CA ILE A 70 -17.52 -1.47 -9.84
C ILE A 70 -17.61 -0.02 -10.35
N ILE A 71 -16.79 0.89 -9.81
CA ILE A 71 -16.77 2.30 -10.22
C ILE A 71 -16.44 2.45 -11.71
N LEU A 72 -15.49 1.67 -12.24
CA LEU A 72 -15.16 1.73 -13.67
C LEU A 72 -16.27 1.17 -14.56
N VAL A 73 -16.90 0.07 -14.16
CA VAL A 73 -18.05 -0.47 -14.92
C VAL A 73 -19.17 0.57 -14.96
N LEU A 74 -19.45 1.24 -13.85
CA LEU A 74 -20.42 2.34 -13.78
C LEU A 74 -20.02 3.54 -14.65
N TYR A 75 -18.75 3.94 -14.61
CA TYR A 75 -18.21 5.03 -15.43
C TYR A 75 -18.31 4.72 -16.92
N THR A 76 -17.86 3.53 -17.32
CA THR A 76 -17.89 3.06 -18.71
C THR A 76 -19.33 2.96 -19.20
N ASN A 77 -20.26 2.44 -18.38
CA ASN A 77 -21.67 2.40 -18.72
C ASN A 77 -22.27 3.80 -18.92
N ARG A 78 -21.91 4.78 -18.07
CA ARG A 78 -22.38 6.16 -18.24
C ARG A 78 -21.97 6.71 -19.60
N PHE A 79 -20.72 6.46 -20.01
CA PHE A 79 -20.20 6.84 -21.32
C PHE A 79 -20.92 6.10 -22.46
N TYR A 80 -21.05 4.79 -22.34
CA TYR A 80 -21.73 3.93 -23.31
C TYR A 80 -23.15 4.41 -23.64
N ILE A 81 -23.93 4.78 -22.62
CA ILE A 81 -25.27 5.33 -22.81
C ILE A 81 -25.24 6.66 -23.53
N THR A 82 -24.33 7.57 -23.13
CA THR A 82 -24.22 8.91 -23.75
C THR A 82 -23.89 8.81 -25.24
N VAL A 83 -23.08 7.85 -25.67
CA VAL A 83 -22.76 7.62 -27.09
C VAL A 83 -23.98 7.09 -27.87
N ARG A 84 -24.88 6.35 -27.19
CA ARG A 84 -26.09 5.76 -27.80
C ARG A 84 -27.35 6.60 -27.61
N GLU A 85 -27.26 7.80 -27.05
CA GLU A 85 -28.43 8.65 -26.79
C GLU A 85 -29.28 8.90 -28.07
N ASN A 86 -28.64 9.08 -29.23
CA ASN A 86 -29.34 9.26 -30.51
C ASN A 86 -30.07 7.99 -30.98
N GLU A 87 -29.50 6.81 -30.76
CA GLU A 87 -30.17 5.54 -31.08
C GLU A 87 -31.37 5.31 -30.17
N LEU A 88 -31.18 5.53 -28.86
CA LEU A 88 -32.22 5.36 -27.84
C LEU A 88 -33.37 6.36 -28.01
N GLY A 89 -33.06 7.60 -28.41
CA GLY A 89 -34.07 8.60 -28.78
C GLY A 89 -34.91 8.19 -30.00
N THR A 90 -34.31 7.49 -30.97
CA THR A 90 -35.04 6.96 -32.12
C THR A 90 -36.00 5.84 -31.71
N TYR A 91 -35.61 4.95 -30.79
CA TYR A 91 -36.52 3.92 -30.26
C TYR A 91 -37.72 4.51 -29.53
N LEU A 92 -37.54 5.60 -28.80
CA LEU A 92 -38.63 6.32 -28.13
C LEU A 92 -39.60 6.98 -29.14
N LEU A 93 -39.12 7.45 -30.30
CA LEU A 93 -39.98 7.98 -31.36
C LEU A 93 -40.92 6.94 -31.96
N PHE A 94 -40.51 5.67 -32.02
CA PHE A 94 -41.35 4.57 -32.50
C PHE A 94 -42.43 4.14 -31.49
N GLY A 95 -42.56 4.86 -30.37
CA GLY A 95 -43.61 4.62 -29.36
C GLY A 95 -43.30 3.47 -28.39
N GLU A 96 -42.06 2.99 -28.36
CA GLU A 96 -41.65 1.97 -27.40
C GLU A 96 -41.68 2.51 -25.96
N SER A 97 -42.17 1.69 -25.03
CA SER A 97 -42.22 2.07 -23.62
C SER A 97 -40.81 2.19 -23.03
N ASN A 98 -40.63 3.14 -22.10
CA ASN A 98 -39.38 3.26 -21.33
C ASN A 98 -38.96 1.92 -20.69
N PHE A 99 -39.92 1.09 -20.31
CA PHE A 99 -39.69 -0.23 -19.73
C PHE A 99 -39.16 -1.25 -20.76
N SER A 100 -39.70 -1.26 -21.99
CA SER A 100 -39.19 -2.09 -23.10
C SER A 100 -37.72 -1.77 -23.40
N LEU A 101 -37.36 -0.48 -23.41
CA LEU A 101 -36.01 -0.01 -23.68
C LEU A 101 -35.04 -0.39 -22.55
N LEU A 102 -35.46 -0.26 -21.30
CA LEU A 102 -34.69 -0.74 -20.14
C LEU A 102 -34.46 -2.26 -20.19
N LYS A 103 -35.47 -3.04 -20.61
CA LYS A 103 -35.38 -4.50 -20.76
C LYS A 103 -34.40 -4.90 -21.87
N LEU A 104 -34.37 -4.15 -22.98
CA LEU A 104 -33.39 -4.35 -24.06
C LEU A 104 -31.96 -4.11 -23.57
N LEU A 105 -31.72 -2.96 -22.90
CA LEU A 105 -30.40 -2.62 -22.36
C LEU A 105 -29.91 -3.64 -21.33
N PHE A 106 -30.81 -4.12 -20.46
CA PHE A 106 -30.48 -5.17 -19.51
C PHE A 106 -30.08 -6.48 -20.20
N THR A 107 -30.81 -6.87 -21.26
CA THR A 107 -30.52 -8.10 -22.01
C THR A 107 -29.18 -8.00 -22.76
N GLU A 108 -28.88 -6.85 -23.36
CA GLU A 108 -27.57 -6.58 -23.98
C GLU A 108 -26.44 -6.65 -22.95
N GLN A 109 -26.66 -6.07 -21.76
CA GLN A 109 -25.68 -6.09 -20.70
C GLN A 109 -25.38 -7.49 -20.17
N LEU A 110 -26.41 -8.34 -20.03
CA LEU A 110 -26.22 -9.74 -19.66
C LEU A 110 -25.39 -10.51 -20.70
N LEU A 111 -25.61 -10.26 -21.99
CA LEU A 111 -24.79 -10.86 -23.06
C LEU A 111 -23.32 -10.43 -22.95
N PHE A 112 -23.05 -9.16 -22.68
CA PHE A 112 -21.68 -8.68 -22.48
C PHE A 112 -21.05 -9.25 -21.20
N VAL A 113 -21.78 -9.29 -20.09
CA VAL A 113 -21.30 -9.91 -18.84
C VAL A 113 -20.92 -11.37 -19.05
N PHE A 114 -21.76 -12.13 -19.78
CA PHE A 114 -21.47 -13.53 -20.06
C PHE A 114 -20.25 -13.69 -20.98
N THR A 115 -20.25 -13.03 -22.14
CA THR A 115 -19.17 -13.17 -23.14
C THR A 115 -17.83 -12.64 -22.64
N ALA A 116 -17.81 -11.43 -22.08
CA ALA A 116 -16.61 -10.83 -21.51
C ALA A 116 -16.18 -11.54 -20.23
N GLY A 117 -17.13 -12.03 -19.43
CA GLY A 117 -16.86 -12.85 -18.26
C GLY A 117 -16.14 -14.14 -18.62
N VAL A 118 -16.62 -14.91 -19.60
CA VAL A 118 -15.96 -16.16 -20.03
C VAL A 118 -14.55 -15.88 -20.54
N VAL A 119 -14.38 -14.93 -21.47
CA VAL A 119 -13.07 -14.64 -22.07
C VAL A 119 -12.10 -14.05 -21.03
N GLY A 120 -12.56 -13.09 -20.21
CA GLY A 120 -11.74 -12.45 -19.20
C GLY A 120 -11.31 -13.40 -18.10
N ASN A 121 -12.21 -14.28 -17.61
CA ASN A 121 -11.83 -15.29 -16.63
C ASN A 121 -10.81 -16.29 -17.20
N LEU A 122 -11.01 -16.78 -18.43
CA LEU A 122 -10.02 -17.67 -19.08
C LEU A 122 -8.64 -17.03 -19.15
N LEU A 123 -8.57 -15.77 -19.62
CA LEU A 123 -7.31 -15.02 -19.65
C LEU A 123 -6.74 -14.81 -18.24
N GLY A 124 -7.58 -14.50 -17.25
CA GLY A 124 -7.12 -14.24 -15.88
C GLY A 124 -6.51 -15.49 -15.24
N THR A 125 -7.08 -16.66 -15.49
CA THR A 125 -6.54 -17.92 -14.97
C THR A 125 -5.21 -18.25 -15.64
N LEU A 126 -5.07 -18.01 -16.95
CA LEU A 126 -3.81 -18.22 -17.68
C LEU A 126 -2.69 -17.29 -17.16
N PHE A 127 -3.00 -16.02 -16.93
CA PHE A 127 -2.01 -15.04 -16.45
C PHE A 127 -1.78 -15.06 -14.94
N SER A 128 -2.62 -15.75 -14.16
CA SER A 128 -2.47 -15.87 -12.70
C SER A 128 -1.07 -16.37 -12.28
N LYS A 129 -0.48 -17.29 -13.05
CA LYS A 129 0.89 -17.78 -12.83
C LYS A 129 1.93 -16.66 -12.93
N LEU A 130 1.81 -15.85 -13.98
CA LEU A 130 2.75 -14.78 -14.27
C LEU A 130 2.74 -13.76 -13.13
N PHE A 131 1.55 -13.29 -12.75
CA PHE A 131 1.40 -12.31 -11.69
C PHE A 131 1.70 -12.86 -10.30
N GLY A 132 1.34 -14.11 -10.02
CA GLY A 132 1.72 -14.79 -8.77
C GLY A 132 3.24 -14.92 -8.65
N THR A 133 3.93 -15.27 -9.74
CA THR A 133 5.40 -15.36 -9.75
C THR A 133 6.05 -13.99 -9.56
N ILE A 134 5.48 -12.92 -10.14
CA ILE A 134 5.94 -11.55 -9.89
C ILE A 134 5.81 -11.20 -8.41
N LEU A 135 4.65 -11.49 -7.80
CA LEU A 135 4.43 -11.22 -6.37
C LEU A 135 5.44 -11.98 -5.49
N VAL A 136 5.62 -13.28 -5.72
CA VAL A 136 6.57 -14.12 -4.94
C VAL A 136 8.02 -13.64 -5.10
N ARG A 137 8.41 -13.20 -6.29
CA ARG A 137 9.74 -12.59 -6.51
C ARG A 137 9.87 -11.24 -5.83
N MET A 138 8.83 -10.41 -5.81
CA MET A 138 8.84 -9.14 -5.08
C MET A 138 8.98 -9.35 -3.56
N MET A 139 8.43 -10.45 -3.03
CA MET A 139 8.62 -10.86 -1.64
C MET A 139 10.03 -11.40 -1.34
N GLY A 140 10.88 -11.59 -2.36
CA GLY A 140 12.26 -12.05 -2.20
C GLY A 140 12.45 -13.57 -2.30
N TYR A 141 11.41 -14.31 -2.70
CA TYR A 141 11.47 -15.75 -2.89
C TYR A 141 11.76 -16.12 -4.36
N GLU A 142 12.58 -17.14 -4.58
CA GLU A 142 12.93 -17.63 -5.92
C GLU A 142 11.91 -18.65 -6.48
N ASN A 143 10.90 -19.00 -5.69
CA ASN A 143 9.92 -20.03 -6.03
C ASN A 143 9.02 -19.61 -7.20
N GLN A 144 8.70 -20.58 -8.06
CA GLN A 144 7.69 -20.40 -9.09
C GLN A 144 6.31 -20.74 -8.55
N VAL A 145 5.31 -19.91 -8.85
CA VAL A 145 3.92 -20.21 -8.51
C VAL A 145 3.35 -21.21 -9.51
N ALA A 146 2.69 -22.27 -9.05
CA ALA A 146 1.97 -23.19 -9.90
C ALA A 146 0.61 -22.61 -10.32
N ILE A 147 0.13 -22.96 -11.53
CA ILE A 147 -1.24 -22.65 -11.94
C ILE A 147 -2.16 -23.51 -11.08
N ASN A 148 -2.99 -22.87 -10.26
CA ASN A 148 -4.05 -23.55 -9.53
C ASN A 148 -5.38 -23.24 -10.21
N ILE A 149 -6.00 -24.24 -10.84
CA ILE A 149 -7.32 -24.10 -11.44
C ILE A 149 -8.35 -24.39 -10.33
N SER A 150 -8.67 -23.36 -9.56
CA SER A 150 -9.79 -23.38 -8.61
C SER A 150 -11.04 -22.79 -9.28
N PRO A 151 -12.25 -23.33 -9.04
CA PRO A 151 -13.50 -22.72 -9.49
C PRO A 151 -13.86 -21.46 -8.70
N GLU A 152 -13.26 -21.26 -7.53
CA GLU A 152 -13.60 -20.17 -6.61
C GLU A 152 -13.32 -18.75 -7.20
N PRO A 153 -12.14 -18.45 -7.78
CA PRO A 153 -11.88 -17.18 -8.48
C PRO A 153 -12.89 -16.84 -9.57
N ILE A 154 -13.31 -17.86 -10.33
CA ILE A 154 -14.23 -17.69 -11.45
C ILE A 154 -15.62 -17.29 -10.91
N LEU A 155 -16.10 -17.98 -9.88
CA LEU A 155 -17.40 -17.69 -9.26
C LEU A 155 -17.43 -16.28 -8.65
N VAL A 156 -16.38 -15.90 -7.95
CA VAL A 156 -16.26 -14.58 -7.32
C VAL A 156 -16.20 -13.46 -8.37
N SER A 157 -15.45 -13.68 -9.47
CA SER A 157 -15.41 -12.75 -10.60
C SER A 157 -16.77 -12.59 -11.28
N PHE A 158 -17.49 -13.69 -11.52
CA PHE A 158 -18.86 -13.62 -12.05
C PHE A 158 -19.84 -12.92 -11.10
N ALA A 159 -19.74 -13.17 -9.79
CA ALA A 159 -20.55 -12.49 -8.79
C ALA A 159 -20.32 -10.97 -8.84
N LEU A 160 -19.07 -10.52 -8.94
CA LEU A 160 -18.74 -9.11 -9.10
C LEU A 160 -19.35 -8.51 -10.38
N LEU A 161 -19.26 -9.19 -11.52
CA LEU A 161 -19.87 -8.71 -12.77
C LEU A 161 -21.39 -8.62 -12.68
N ILE A 162 -22.05 -9.57 -12.02
CA ILE A 162 -23.50 -9.56 -11.80
C ILE A 162 -23.90 -8.40 -10.88
N ILE A 163 -23.19 -8.19 -9.76
CA ILE A 163 -23.41 -7.05 -8.86
C ILE A 163 -23.24 -5.73 -9.62
N ALA A 164 -22.18 -5.60 -10.40
CA ALA A 164 -21.95 -4.42 -11.24
C ALA A 164 -23.07 -4.23 -12.27
N ALA A 165 -23.57 -5.31 -12.88
CA ALA A 165 -24.68 -5.26 -13.82
C ALA A 165 -26.00 -4.78 -13.19
N ILE A 166 -26.30 -5.25 -11.97
CA ILE A 166 -27.46 -4.79 -11.20
C ILE A 166 -27.34 -3.30 -10.90
N LEU A 167 -26.18 -2.86 -10.40
CA LEU A 167 -25.93 -1.45 -10.08
C LEU A 167 -26.07 -0.56 -11.32
N VAL A 168 -25.46 -0.95 -12.43
CA VAL A 168 -25.61 -0.26 -13.71
C VAL A 168 -27.08 -0.12 -14.10
N THR A 169 -27.84 -1.22 -14.03
CA THR A 169 -29.26 -1.21 -14.39
C THR A 169 -30.05 -0.22 -13.53
N LEU A 170 -29.75 -0.18 -12.23
CA LEU A 170 -30.38 0.73 -11.28
C LEU A 170 -30.05 2.20 -11.57
N PHE A 171 -28.80 2.51 -11.95
CA PHE A 171 -28.41 3.83 -12.43
C PHE A 171 -29.09 4.20 -13.76
N ASN A 172 -29.24 3.23 -14.67
CA ASN A 172 -29.91 3.43 -15.95
C ASN A 172 -31.38 3.77 -15.73
N ILE A 173 -32.11 3.02 -14.90
CA ILE A 173 -33.50 3.30 -14.55
C ILE A 173 -33.67 4.75 -14.06
N ARG A 174 -32.83 5.20 -13.11
CA ARG A 174 -32.87 6.57 -12.58
C ARG A 174 -32.55 7.65 -13.61
N ARG A 175 -31.70 7.34 -14.60
CA ARG A 175 -31.35 8.27 -15.68
C ARG A 175 -32.51 8.38 -16.66
N PHE A 176 -33.05 7.26 -17.13
CA PHE A 176 -34.18 7.23 -18.07
C PHE A 176 -35.48 7.78 -17.47
N SER A 177 -35.72 7.64 -16.16
CA SER A 177 -36.88 8.23 -15.50
C SER A 177 -36.84 9.77 -15.45
N LYS A 178 -35.67 10.40 -15.61
CA LYS A 178 -35.48 11.85 -15.57
C LYS A 178 -35.37 12.50 -16.95
N ILE A 179 -35.21 11.71 -18.00
CA ILE A 179 -35.12 12.22 -19.37
C ILE A 179 -36.56 12.43 -19.88
N SER A 180 -36.98 13.69 -20.02
CA SER A 180 -38.19 14.01 -20.78
C SER A 180 -37.88 13.86 -22.27
N LEU A 181 -38.83 13.34 -23.07
CA LEU A 181 -38.66 13.20 -24.53
C LEU A 181 -38.21 14.52 -25.18
N VAL A 182 -38.63 15.65 -24.62
CA VAL A 182 -38.29 16.99 -25.09
C VAL A 182 -36.77 17.26 -24.97
N SER A 183 -36.11 16.86 -23.87
CA SER A 183 -34.67 17.13 -23.67
C SER A 183 -33.73 16.27 -24.53
N LEU A 184 -34.23 15.14 -25.07
CA LEU A 184 -33.49 14.31 -26.03
C LEU A 184 -33.46 14.96 -27.43
N PHE A 185 -34.50 15.72 -27.80
CA PHE A 185 -34.66 16.34 -29.12
C PHE A 185 -34.22 17.80 -29.20
N THR A 186 -34.25 18.56 -28.09
CA THR A 186 -33.44 19.79 -27.96
C THR A 186 -31.98 19.41 -27.72
N GLY A 187 -31.39 18.67 -28.67
CA GLY A 187 -30.04 18.14 -28.56
C GLY A 187 -29.07 19.23 -28.18
N ASN A 188 -28.54 19.19 -26.96
CA ASN A 188 -27.47 20.08 -26.50
C ASN A 188 -27.67 21.59 -26.80
N SER A 189 -28.91 22.06 -27.00
CA SER A 189 -29.16 23.48 -27.33
C SER A 189 -29.00 24.39 -26.11
N ASP A 190 -28.93 23.79 -24.91
CA ASP A 190 -28.32 24.44 -23.76
C ASP A 190 -26.81 24.47 -23.97
N VAL A 191 -26.33 25.43 -24.77
CA VAL A 191 -24.94 25.87 -24.72
C VAL A 191 -24.69 26.21 -23.25
N PRO A 192 -23.90 25.41 -22.50
CA PRO A 192 -23.73 25.65 -21.08
C PRO A 192 -23.21 27.07 -20.92
N LYS A 193 -23.97 27.89 -20.19
CA LYS A 193 -23.69 29.32 -19.97
C LYS A 193 -22.20 29.45 -19.64
N VAL A 194 -21.43 30.05 -20.54
CA VAL A 194 -19.96 30.10 -20.44
C VAL A 194 -19.62 30.72 -19.08
N ARG A 195 -19.20 29.88 -18.13
CA ARG A 195 -18.84 30.35 -16.79
C ARG A 195 -17.65 31.28 -16.96
N LYS A 196 -17.75 32.52 -16.48
CA LYS A 196 -16.57 33.39 -16.36
C LYS A 196 -15.78 32.83 -15.18
N GLY A 197 -14.70 32.10 -15.45
CA GLY A 197 -13.83 31.55 -14.41
C GLY A 197 -13.37 32.68 -13.48
N ASN A 198 -13.34 32.43 -12.17
CA ASN A 198 -12.92 33.44 -11.20
C ASN A 198 -11.40 33.33 -10.96
N ALA A 199 -10.66 34.39 -11.28
CA ALA A 199 -9.20 34.45 -11.11
C ALA A 199 -8.79 34.20 -9.66
N PHE A 200 -9.53 34.75 -8.69
CA PHE A 200 -9.22 34.56 -7.27
C PHE A 200 -9.30 33.10 -6.85
N LEU A 201 -10.34 32.37 -7.29
CA LEU A 201 -10.48 30.95 -6.98
C LEU A 201 -9.42 30.10 -7.71
N ALA A 202 -8.97 30.51 -8.89
CA ALA A 202 -7.88 29.84 -9.60
C ALA A 202 -6.56 29.96 -8.82
N PHE A 203 -6.22 31.17 -8.35
CA PHE A 203 -5.06 31.38 -7.48
C PHE A 203 -5.19 30.65 -6.14
N LEU A 204 -6.39 30.63 -5.54
CA LEU A 204 -6.65 29.88 -4.31
C LEU A 204 -6.42 28.37 -4.51
N GLY A 205 -6.81 27.81 -5.66
CA GLY A 205 -6.54 26.40 -6.00
C GLY A 205 -5.04 26.09 -6.06
N VAL A 206 -4.26 26.95 -6.72
CA VAL A 206 -2.78 26.83 -6.76
C VAL A 206 -2.18 26.97 -5.37
N PHE A 207 -2.66 27.93 -4.58
CA PHE A 207 -2.20 28.14 -3.21
C PHE A 207 -2.47 26.94 -2.31
N LEU A 208 -3.64 26.29 -2.43
CA LEU A 208 -3.96 25.06 -1.69
C LEU A 208 -3.04 23.89 -2.08
N ILE A 209 -2.72 23.75 -3.38
CA ILE A 209 -1.80 22.70 -3.84
C ILE A 209 -0.38 22.95 -3.32
N ILE A 210 0.16 24.15 -3.51
CA ILE A 210 1.53 24.47 -3.05
C ILE A 210 1.60 24.47 -1.52
N GLY A 211 0.60 25.05 -0.86
CA GLY A 211 0.51 25.12 0.60
C GLY A 211 0.46 23.73 1.24
N SER A 212 -0.31 22.79 0.68
CA SER A 212 -0.32 21.41 1.17
C SER A 212 1.03 20.71 0.98
N LEU A 213 1.73 20.93 -0.15
CA LEU A 213 3.06 20.37 -0.37
C LEU A 213 4.11 20.93 0.59
N VAL A 214 4.16 22.24 0.79
CA VAL A 214 5.12 22.88 1.70
C VAL A 214 4.84 22.48 3.14
N TYR A 215 3.57 22.50 3.57
CA TYR A 215 3.20 22.13 4.94
C TYR A 215 3.52 20.67 5.24
N SER A 216 3.36 19.78 4.25
CA SER A 216 3.75 18.36 4.37
C SER A 216 5.23 18.13 4.69
N THR A 217 6.11 19.10 4.42
CA THR A 217 7.55 18.97 4.74
C THR A 217 7.91 19.45 6.14
N GLN A 218 7.01 20.16 6.83
CA GLN A 218 7.30 20.83 8.11
C GLN A 218 6.65 20.19 9.33
N THR A 219 5.63 19.34 9.15
CA THR A 219 4.88 18.74 10.26
C THR A 219 4.95 17.22 10.26
N SER A 220 4.98 16.61 11.45
CA SER A 220 4.74 15.17 11.61
C SER A 220 3.37 14.80 11.05
N LEU A 221 3.33 13.74 10.24
CA LEU A 221 2.20 13.42 9.36
C LEU A 221 1.00 12.82 10.10
N ASP A 222 1.16 12.37 11.34
CA ASP A 222 0.20 11.47 12.01
C ASP A 222 -1.22 12.03 12.15
N SER A 223 -1.37 13.32 12.49
CA SER A 223 -2.69 13.95 12.67
C SER A 223 -3.14 14.80 11.47
N THR A 224 -2.25 15.08 10.52
CA THR A 224 -2.49 16.11 9.48
C THR A 224 -2.66 15.55 8.07
N ILE A 225 -2.42 14.25 7.85
CA ILE A 225 -2.60 13.57 6.55
C ILE A 225 -4.00 13.80 5.95
N LEU A 226 -5.07 13.67 6.74
CA LEU A 226 -6.44 13.83 6.24
C LEU A 226 -6.70 15.27 5.76
N ILE A 227 -6.20 16.26 6.49
CA ILE A 227 -6.33 17.68 6.15
C ILE A 227 -5.53 17.99 4.89
N LEU A 228 -4.30 17.48 4.78
CA LEU A 228 -3.45 17.61 3.60
C LEU A 228 -4.10 17.00 2.36
N PHE A 229 -4.64 15.79 2.48
CA PHE A 229 -5.30 15.08 1.38
C PHE A 229 -6.58 15.81 0.93
N ALA A 230 -7.39 16.29 1.87
CA ALA A 230 -8.59 17.07 1.58
C ALA A 230 -8.24 18.41 0.91
N SER A 231 -7.20 19.11 1.41
CA SER A 231 -6.73 20.38 0.87
C SER A 231 -6.19 20.22 -0.56
N PHE A 232 -5.38 19.18 -0.82
CA PHE A 232 -4.88 18.86 -2.15
C PHE A 232 -6.02 18.53 -3.12
N THR A 233 -6.96 17.68 -2.71
CA THR A 233 -8.13 17.30 -3.52
C THR A 233 -8.98 18.51 -3.89
N LEU A 234 -9.28 19.38 -2.92
CA LEU A 234 -10.02 20.62 -3.17
C LEU A 234 -9.23 21.58 -4.08
N GLY A 235 -7.92 21.68 -3.87
CA GLY A 235 -7.02 22.47 -4.71
C GLY A 235 -7.07 22.05 -6.18
N VAL A 236 -6.98 20.74 -6.46
CA VAL A 236 -7.06 20.18 -7.82
C VAL A 236 -8.44 20.45 -8.45
N ILE A 237 -9.53 20.24 -7.71
CA ILE A 237 -10.89 20.50 -8.19
C ILE A 237 -11.07 21.98 -8.55
N LEU A 238 -10.62 22.89 -7.68
CA LEU A 238 -10.70 24.33 -7.93
C LEU A 238 -9.80 24.74 -9.10
N PHE A 239 -8.59 24.20 -9.18
CA PHE A 239 -7.63 24.48 -10.24
C PHE A 239 -8.20 24.11 -11.62
N ILE A 240 -8.71 22.89 -11.80
CA ILE A 240 -9.23 22.45 -13.10
C ILE A 240 -10.50 23.22 -13.46
N ASN A 241 -11.40 23.45 -12.49
CA ASN A 241 -12.65 24.17 -12.74
C ASN A 241 -12.46 25.65 -13.07
N GLN A 242 -11.55 26.34 -12.38
CA GLN A 242 -11.44 27.79 -12.41
C GLN A 242 -10.28 28.28 -13.28
N THR A 243 -9.09 27.68 -13.15
CA THR A 243 -7.89 28.11 -13.89
C THR A 243 -8.06 27.88 -15.38
N LEU A 244 -8.62 26.74 -15.77
CA LEU A 244 -8.77 26.37 -17.17
C LEU A 244 -9.81 27.27 -17.88
N THR A 245 -10.89 27.60 -17.18
CA THR A 245 -11.93 28.53 -17.65
C THR A 245 -11.43 29.98 -17.69
N TRP A 246 -10.62 30.39 -16.71
CA TRP A 246 -9.99 31.70 -16.65
C TRP A 246 -8.93 31.90 -17.74
N TYR A 247 -8.05 30.92 -17.95
CA TYR A 247 -6.99 30.96 -18.97
C TYR A 247 -7.56 31.13 -20.38
N ILE A 248 -8.62 30.38 -20.71
CA ILE A 248 -9.31 30.54 -22.00
C ILE A 248 -9.95 31.92 -22.11
N HIS A 249 -10.59 32.41 -21.04
CA HIS A 249 -11.17 33.75 -21.04
C HIS A 249 -10.11 34.83 -21.28
N TYR A 250 -8.96 34.74 -20.61
CA TYR A 250 -7.82 35.64 -20.78
C TYR A 250 -7.29 35.63 -22.22
N LYS A 251 -7.04 34.44 -22.79
CA LYS A 251 -6.54 34.30 -24.18
C LYS A 251 -7.52 34.87 -25.22
N THR A 252 -8.83 34.70 -25.00
CA THR A 252 -9.89 35.24 -25.88
C THR A 252 -10.10 36.76 -25.77
N ARG A 253 -9.44 37.43 -24.81
CA ARG A 253 -9.55 38.88 -24.59
C ARG A 253 -8.40 39.68 -25.22
N SER A 254 -7.35 39.01 -25.69
CA SER A 254 -6.20 39.66 -26.34
C SER A 254 -6.53 40.10 -27.77
N LYS A 255 -6.08 41.30 -28.16
CA LYS A 255 -6.38 41.89 -29.50
C LYS A 255 -5.86 41.04 -30.68
N GLY A 256 -4.86 40.18 -30.45
CA GLY A 256 -4.31 39.26 -31.47
C GLY A 256 -5.14 38.01 -31.74
N TYR A 257 -6.20 37.75 -30.96
CA TYR A 257 -7.09 36.60 -31.11
C TYR A 257 -7.89 36.63 -32.43
N PHE A 258 -8.25 37.82 -32.90
CA PHE A 258 -9.08 38.01 -34.09
C PHE A 258 -8.31 37.95 -35.42
N ILE A 259 -6.99 37.77 -35.40
CA ILE A 259 -6.11 37.97 -36.59
C ILE A 259 -5.47 36.66 -37.10
N LYS A 260 -5.68 35.49 -36.46
CA LYS A 260 -5.06 34.21 -36.89
C LYS A 260 -6.03 33.03 -36.96
N LEU A 261 -5.66 32.04 -37.78
CA LEU A 261 -6.26 30.69 -37.94
C LEU A 261 -6.58 29.96 -36.61
N ASP A 262 -5.98 30.39 -35.49
CA ASP A 262 -6.24 29.92 -34.13
C ASP A 262 -7.65 30.20 -33.60
N MET A 263 -8.41 31.13 -34.21
CA MET A 263 -9.76 31.52 -33.75
C MET A 263 -10.74 30.33 -33.75
N ILE A 264 -10.64 29.44 -34.74
CA ILE A 264 -11.52 28.26 -34.86
C ILE A 264 -11.17 27.23 -33.78
N SER A 265 -9.88 26.98 -33.56
CA SER A 265 -9.39 26.06 -32.53
C SER A 265 -9.78 26.53 -31.12
N THR A 266 -9.56 27.81 -30.80
CA THR A 266 -9.87 28.37 -29.48
C THR A 266 -11.37 28.57 -29.22
N ALA A 267 -12.18 28.87 -30.23
CA ALA A 267 -13.65 28.88 -30.11
C ALA A 267 -14.21 27.47 -29.86
N SER A 268 -13.63 26.45 -30.50
CA SER A 268 -14.00 25.05 -30.26
C SER A 268 -13.60 24.57 -28.85
N LEU A 269 -12.44 24.99 -28.34
CA LEU A 269 -12.04 24.73 -26.95
C LEU A 269 -12.99 25.41 -25.95
N ARG A 270 -13.31 26.69 -26.17
CA ARG A 270 -14.16 27.48 -25.27
C ARG A 270 -15.57 26.90 -25.07
N SER A 271 -16.14 26.29 -26.10
CA SER A 271 -17.46 25.66 -26.03
C SER A 271 -17.43 24.22 -25.47
N LYS A 272 -16.34 23.48 -25.70
CA LYS A 272 -16.19 22.07 -25.26
C LYS A 272 -15.70 21.93 -23.81
N LEU A 273 -14.91 22.88 -23.32
CA LEU A 273 -14.27 22.75 -22.00
C LEU A 273 -15.21 22.72 -20.80
N PRO A 274 -16.13 23.68 -20.59
CA PRO A 274 -17.01 23.67 -19.41
C PRO A 274 -17.93 22.44 -19.36
N ARG A 275 -18.16 21.78 -20.50
CA ARG A 275 -18.95 20.55 -20.60
C ARG A 275 -18.18 19.30 -20.15
N ASN A 276 -16.86 19.26 -20.33
CA ASN A 276 -16.02 18.11 -20.00
C ASN A 276 -15.13 18.32 -18.76
N THR A 277 -15.20 19.48 -18.08
CA THR A 277 -14.36 19.78 -16.91
C THR A 277 -14.50 18.72 -15.81
N PHE A 278 -15.70 18.20 -15.55
CA PHE A 278 -15.90 17.13 -14.58
C PHE A 278 -15.14 15.84 -14.94
N GLN A 279 -15.12 15.47 -16.22
CA GLN A 279 -14.39 14.28 -16.69
C GLN A 279 -12.88 14.49 -16.51
N LEU A 280 -12.36 15.65 -16.93
CA LEU A 280 -10.97 16.03 -16.77
C LEU A 280 -10.54 16.03 -15.29
N THR A 281 -11.35 16.62 -14.39
CA THR A 281 -11.07 16.63 -12.95
C THR A 281 -11.00 15.22 -12.37
N MET A 282 -11.92 14.33 -12.76
CA MET A 282 -11.91 12.94 -12.28
C MET A 282 -10.68 12.19 -12.77
N ILE A 283 -10.28 12.36 -14.03
CA ILE A 283 -9.07 11.75 -14.59
C ILE A 283 -7.84 12.23 -13.84
N THR A 284 -7.66 13.55 -13.67
CA THR A 284 -6.50 14.08 -12.95
C THR A 284 -6.45 13.62 -11.51
N LEU A 285 -7.58 13.62 -10.80
CA LEU A 285 -7.63 13.18 -9.40
C LEU A 285 -7.25 11.70 -9.26
N LEU A 286 -7.82 10.84 -10.11
CA LEU A 286 -7.53 9.41 -10.10
C LEU A 286 -6.08 9.11 -10.53
N SER A 287 -5.55 9.80 -11.55
CA SER A 287 -4.13 9.72 -11.93
C SER A 287 -3.23 10.06 -10.77
N SER A 288 -3.47 11.20 -10.11
CA SER A 288 -2.68 11.63 -8.95
C SER A 288 -2.74 10.62 -7.81
N MET A 289 -3.93 10.04 -7.54
CA MET A 289 -4.10 9.00 -6.53
C MET A 289 -3.30 7.73 -6.87
N THR A 290 -3.33 7.28 -8.12
CA THR A 290 -2.59 6.08 -8.54
C THR A 290 -1.08 6.28 -8.41
N LEU A 291 -0.56 7.44 -8.83
CA LEU A 291 0.85 7.78 -8.69
C LEU A 291 1.26 7.87 -7.23
N PHE A 292 0.43 8.48 -6.39
CA PHE A 292 0.65 8.55 -4.95
C PHE A 292 0.73 7.15 -4.33
N LEU A 293 -0.24 6.27 -4.61
CA LEU A 293 -0.26 4.90 -4.08
C LEU A 293 0.99 4.10 -4.49
N VAL A 294 1.36 4.13 -5.78
CA VAL A 294 2.55 3.41 -6.26
C VAL A 294 3.81 3.97 -5.60
N THR A 295 3.99 5.29 -5.58
CA THR A 295 5.19 5.93 -5.00
C THR A 295 5.28 5.66 -3.50
N PHE A 296 4.17 5.79 -2.77
CA PHE A 296 4.08 5.47 -1.35
C PHE A 296 4.45 4.01 -1.10
N SER A 297 3.88 3.08 -1.87
CA SER A 297 4.16 1.65 -1.72
C SER A 297 5.61 1.27 -2.04
N LEU A 298 6.25 1.94 -3.01
CA LEU A 298 7.67 1.77 -3.33
C LEU A 298 8.56 2.23 -2.17
N ILE A 299 8.34 3.46 -1.68
CA ILE A 299 9.09 3.99 -0.54
C ILE A 299 8.88 3.11 0.69
N ASN A 300 7.63 2.69 0.94
CA ASN A 300 7.28 1.83 2.05
C ASN A 300 7.95 0.45 1.98
N LEU A 301 8.08 -0.16 0.80
CA LEU A 301 8.84 -1.40 0.64
C LEU A 301 10.32 -1.22 0.99
N GLU A 302 10.94 -0.13 0.51
CA GLU A 302 12.35 0.15 0.82
C GLU A 302 12.56 0.47 2.31
N THR A 303 11.65 1.22 2.95
CA THR A 303 11.74 1.44 4.40
C THR A 303 11.53 0.14 5.18
N GLN A 304 10.59 -0.71 4.77
CA GLN A 304 10.35 -2.02 5.39
C GLN A 304 11.55 -2.98 5.29
N LYS A 305 12.42 -2.83 4.29
CA LYS A 305 13.69 -3.58 4.20
C LYS A 305 14.75 -3.10 5.20
N VAL A 306 14.78 -1.80 5.47
CA VAL A 306 15.84 -1.16 6.27
C VAL A 306 15.51 -1.18 7.77
N VAL A 307 14.25 -0.92 8.15
CA VAL A 307 13.81 -0.80 9.55
C VAL A 307 14.17 -2.03 10.41
N PRO A 308 13.97 -3.28 9.99
CA PRO A 308 14.32 -4.43 10.82
C PRO A 308 15.80 -4.46 11.19
N ARG A 309 16.70 -3.99 10.32
CA ARG A 309 18.15 -3.99 10.59
C ARG A 309 18.55 -2.98 11.66
N THR A 310 17.80 -1.89 11.78
CA THR A 310 18.08 -0.86 12.78
C THR A 310 17.66 -1.30 14.19
N HIS A 311 16.59 -2.10 14.30
CA HIS A 311 16.10 -2.66 15.55
C HIS A 311 16.74 -4.01 15.92
N LEU A 312 17.23 -4.78 14.93
CA LEU A 312 17.88 -6.08 15.11
C LEU A 312 19.25 -6.04 14.43
N PRO A 313 20.28 -5.55 15.13
CA PRO A 313 21.62 -5.40 14.56
C PRO A 313 22.34 -6.73 14.32
N ASP A 314 21.96 -7.78 15.06
CA ASP A 314 22.51 -9.13 14.92
C ASP A 314 21.64 -10.00 14.00
N ASP A 315 22.25 -10.90 13.22
CA ASP A 315 21.50 -11.79 12.32
C ASP A 315 20.72 -12.85 13.10
N PHE A 316 21.38 -13.43 14.11
CA PHE A 316 20.75 -14.33 15.07
C PHE A 316 21.42 -14.19 16.43
N LEU A 317 20.63 -13.92 17.46
CA LEU A 317 21.08 -13.80 18.84
C LEU A 317 20.14 -14.60 19.74
N TYR A 318 20.69 -15.33 20.71
CA TYR A 318 19.89 -16.03 21.71
C TYR A 318 20.58 -16.09 23.07
N SER A 319 19.79 -16.24 24.12
CA SER A 319 20.26 -16.51 25.48
C SER A 319 20.93 -17.88 25.55
N TYR A 320 22.23 -17.91 25.82
CA TYR A 320 23.02 -19.13 25.85
C TYR A 320 22.48 -20.12 26.88
N VAL A 321 22.34 -21.38 26.46
CA VAL A 321 21.83 -22.48 27.28
C VAL A 321 22.99 -23.40 27.66
N ASP A 322 23.54 -24.10 26.67
CA ASP A 322 24.60 -25.09 26.86
C ASP A 322 25.40 -25.30 25.57
N LYS A 323 26.57 -25.92 25.71
CA LYS A 323 27.50 -26.18 24.60
C LYS A 323 26.93 -27.15 23.56
N ALA A 324 26.07 -28.10 23.96
CA ALA A 324 25.51 -29.06 23.00
C ALA A 324 24.47 -28.39 22.09
N THR A 325 23.63 -27.50 22.62
CA THR A 325 22.67 -26.72 21.80
C THR A 325 23.40 -25.75 20.88
N GLU A 326 24.45 -25.06 21.35
CA GLU A 326 25.26 -24.19 20.51
C GLU A 326 25.90 -24.95 19.34
N ASN A 327 26.47 -26.13 19.59
CA ASN A 327 27.04 -26.97 18.52
C ASN A 327 25.97 -27.38 17.49
N LYS A 328 24.76 -27.74 17.92
CA LYS A 328 23.64 -28.04 16.99
C LYS A 328 23.29 -26.85 16.13
N ILE A 329 23.16 -25.67 16.73
CA ILE A 329 22.84 -24.42 16.02
C ILE A 329 23.95 -24.07 15.00
N GLN A 330 25.21 -24.20 15.40
CA GLN A 330 26.35 -23.97 14.50
C GLN A 330 26.35 -24.95 13.32
N GLN A 331 26.04 -26.23 13.56
CA GLN A 331 25.88 -27.23 12.49
C GLN A 331 24.73 -26.87 11.55
N THR A 332 23.59 -26.39 12.07
CA THR A 332 22.47 -25.93 11.26
C THR A 332 22.87 -24.83 10.28
N PHE A 333 23.70 -23.88 10.69
CA PHE A 333 24.15 -22.80 9.81
C PHE A 333 25.25 -23.20 8.82
N GLY A 334 25.91 -24.35 8.97
CA GLY A 334 26.70 -25.02 7.92
C GLY A 334 27.55 -24.12 7.02
N GLY A 335 28.61 -23.50 7.54
CA GLY A 335 29.56 -22.68 6.77
C GLY A 335 29.07 -21.29 6.35
N GLU A 336 27.81 -20.95 6.64
CA GLU A 336 27.21 -19.62 6.38
C GLU A 336 27.53 -18.60 7.47
N ILE A 337 28.14 -19.05 8.57
CA ILE A 337 28.57 -18.18 9.67
C ILE A 337 29.76 -17.36 9.18
N LYS A 338 29.60 -16.03 9.13
CA LYS A 338 30.68 -15.08 8.90
C LYS A 338 31.46 -14.84 10.18
N ASN A 339 30.76 -14.69 11.31
CA ASN A 339 31.36 -14.39 12.59
C ASN A 339 30.45 -14.86 13.74
N HIS A 340 31.04 -15.32 14.85
CA HIS A 340 30.32 -15.76 16.04
C HIS A 340 31.02 -15.24 17.29
N LYS A 341 30.24 -14.84 18.30
CA LYS A 341 30.78 -14.33 19.56
C LYS A 341 29.83 -14.61 20.72
N LEU A 342 30.40 -14.95 21.86
CA LEU A 342 29.72 -15.01 23.14
C LEU A 342 30.00 -13.73 23.94
N PHE A 343 28.99 -13.20 24.60
CA PHE A 343 29.13 -12.07 25.51
C PHE A 343 28.29 -12.23 26.77
N ASP A 344 28.77 -11.62 27.85
CA ASP A 344 28.15 -11.68 29.18
C ASP A 344 27.37 -10.39 29.46
N THR A 345 26.21 -10.53 30.11
CA THR A 345 25.38 -9.43 30.60
C THR A 345 24.89 -9.75 32.00
N ILE A 346 24.37 -8.76 32.72
CA ILE A 346 23.72 -8.95 34.02
C ILE A 346 22.22 -8.78 33.83
N ALA A 347 21.44 -9.79 34.20
CA ALA A 347 19.98 -9.72 34.13
C ALA A 347 19.41 -8.81 35.22
N ILE A 348 18.47 -7.95 34.86
CA ILE A 348 17.85 -6.97 35.76
C ILE A 348 16.33 -6.95 35.64
N LYS A 349 15.66 -6.40 36.66
CA LYS A 349 14.24 -6.04 36.60
C LYS A 349 14.08 -4.55 36.85
N ALA A 350 13.38 -3.86 35.94
CA ALA A 350 13.01 -2.46 36.10
C ALA A 350 12.01 -2.30 37.25
N ARG A 351 12.23 -1.30 38.11
CA ARG A 351 11.31 -0.89 39.19
C ARG A 351 10.77 0.52 39.00
N SER A 352 11.51 1.39 38.31
CA SER A 352 11.01 2.67 37.84
C SER A 352 10.12 2.53 36.59
N PRO A 353 9.22 3.48 36.30
CA PRO A 353 8.46 3.52 35.05
C PRO A 353 9.39 3.59 33.83
N ILE A 354 9.19 2.72 32.84
CA ILE A 354 10.05 2.62 31.65
C ILE A 354 10.15 3.96 30.89
N ASP A 355 9.04 4.70 30.82
CA ASP A 355 8.90 6.01 30.14
C ASP A 355 9.93 7.05 30.59
N SER A 356 10.46 6.89 31.81
CA SER A 356 11.45 7.79 32.38
C SER A 356 12.83 7.69 31.71
N ALA A 357 13.19 6.52 31.17
CA ALA A 357 14.49 6.26 30.54
C ALA A 357 14.37 5.84 29.06
N PHE A 358 13.18 5.47 28.58
CA PHE A 358 12.94 4.96 27.23
C PHE A 358 11.75 5.65 26.56
N THR A 359 11.85 5.92 25.26
CA THR A 359 10.73 6.28 24.37
C THR A 359 9.97 5.02 23.93
N ASN A 360 8.69 5.16 23.59
CA ASN A 360 7.81 4.06 23.20
C ASN A 360 7.79 2.93 24.24
N SER A 361 7.66 3.30 25.51
CA SER A 361 7.75 2.42 26.68
C SER A 361 6.84 1.19 26.62
N LEU A 362 5.69 1.30 25.95
CA LEU A 362 4.76 0.18 25.71
C LEU A 362 5.40 -1.01 24.98
N GLN A 363 6.51 -0.80 24.27
CA GLN A 363 7.24 -1.85 23.58
C GLN A 363 8.20 -2.63 24.50
N PHE A 364 8.46 -2.13 25.71
CA PHE A 364 9.46 -2.71 26.61
C PHE A 364 8.82 -3.54 27.72
N GLY A 365 9.43 -4.68 28.01
CA GLY A 365 9.11 -5.46 29.20
C GLY A 365 9.82 -4.94 30.45
N ASN A 366 9.51 -5.52 31.60
CA ASN A 366 10.18 -5.15 32.86
C ASN A 366 11.52 -5.89 33.09
N SER A 367 11.83 -6.93 32.30
CA SER A 367 13.07 -7.71 32.45
C SER A 367 14.10 -7.27 31.41
N GLY A 368 15.25 -6.80 31.89
CA GLY A 368 16.27 -6.15 31.07
C GLY A 368 17.68 -6.70 31.30
N TYR A 369 18.66 -6.05 30.67
CA TYR A 369 20.07 -6.43 30.75
C TYR A 369 21.00 -5.23 30.90
N ILE A 370 22.10 -5.43 31.62
CA ILE A 370 23.19 -4.47 31.76
C ILE A 370 24.47 -5.03 31.16
N MET A 371 25.22 -4.19 30.46
CA MET A 371 26.56 -4.49 29.93
C MET A 371 27.54 -3.36 30.25
N SER A 372 28.80 -3.70 30.45
CA SER A 372 29.88 -2.73 30.61
C SER A 372 30.19 -2.01 29.29
N LEU A 373 30.57 -0.73 29.35
CA LEU A 373 30.94 0.07 28.18
C LEU A 373 32.03 -0.59 27.31
N SER A 374 33.06 -1.20 27.90
CA SER A 374 34.12 -1.88 27.15
C SER A 374 33.60 -3.10 26.37
N ALA A 375 32.73 -3.91 26.98
CA ALA A 375 32.08 -5.04 26.33
C ALA A 375 31.14 -4.59 25.21
N TYR A 376 30.41 -3.48 25.40
CA TYR A 376 29.55 -2.92 24.38
C TYR A 376 30.35 -2.42 23.17
N ASN A 377 31.45 -1.71 23.39
CA ASN A 377 32.34 -1.29 22.30
C ASN A 377 32.94 -2.49 21.53
N LYS A 378 33.23 -3.61 22.21
CA LYS A 378 33.64 -4.87 21.56
C LYS A 378 32.51 -5.56 20.78
N LEU A 379 31.25 -5.32 21.14
CA LEU A 379 30.08 -5.82 20.42
C LEU A 379 29.82 -4.95 19.18
N ARG A 380 29.95 -3.63 19.29
CA ARG A 380 29.89 -2.69 18.16
C ARG A 380 30.95 -3.00 17.10
N GLU A 381 32.19 -3.22 17.53
CA GLU A 381 33.29 -3.61 16.63
C GLU A 381 33.02 -4.96 15.94
N PHE A 382 32.41 -5.92 16.65
CA PHE A 382 31.98 -7.19 16.06
C PHE A 382 30.93 -7.00 14.95
N ARG A 383 30.02 -6.03 15.14
CA ARG A 383 29.00 -5.65 14.15
C ARG A 383 29.53 -4.76 13.02
N GLY A 384 30.77 -4.28 13.11
CA GLY A 384 31.35 -3.31 12.18
C GLY A 384 30.88 -1.87 12.41
N GLU A 385 30.38 -1.57 13.61
CA GLU A 385 29.99 -0.22 14.04
C GLU A 385 31.17 0.51 14.71
N GLU A 386 31.14 1.85 14.69
CA GLU A 386 32.12 2.68 15.39
C GLU A 386 32.04 2.53 16.91
N LYS A 387 33.13 2.83 17.63
CA LYS A 387 33.14 2.78 19.09
C LYS A 387 32.48 4.02 19.68
N LEU A 388 31.81 3.89 20.82
CA LEU A 388 31.38 5.05 21.58
C LEU A 388 32.60 5.72 22.21
N THR A 389 32.71 7.03 22.05
CA THR A 389 33.75 7.88 22.66
C THR A 389 33.39 8.38 24.05
N THR A 390 32.14 8.17 24.48
CA THR A 390 31.63 8.58 25.79
C THR A 390 32.34 7.83 26.91
N SER A 391 32.75 8.53 27.96
CA SER A 391 33.29 7.94 29.20
C SER A 391 32.21 7.97 30.28
N LEU A 392 31.92 6.84 30.91
CA LEU A 392 30.94 6.73 31.99
C LEU A 392 31.65 6.59 33.34
N GLN A 393 31.20 7.33 34.35
CA GLN A 393 31.72 7.28 35.71
C GLN A 393 30.70 6.69 36.69
N ASN A 394 31.17 5.90 37.68
CA ASN A 394 30.34 5.38 38.76
C ASN A 394 29.04 4.70 38.27
N ASN A 395 27.87 5.16 38.72
CA ASN A 395 26.55 4.63 38.41
C ASN A 395 25.90 5.25 37.17
N GLU A 396 26.64 6.01 36.37
CA GLU A 396 26.15 6.54 35.10
C GLU A 396 25.83 5.42 34.10
N ALA A 397 24.73 5.61 33.37
CA ALA A 397 24.21 4.64 32.43
C ALA A 397 23.71 5.32 31.14
N LEU A 398 23.84 4.60 30.04
CA LEU A 398 23.24 4.92 28.75
C LEU A 398 22.03 3.99 28.53
N SER A 399 20.89 4.55 28.13
CA SER A 399 19.72 3.78 27.71
C SER A 399 19.59 3.74 26.19
N PHE A 400 18.87 2.73 25.67
CA PHE A 400 18.79 2.45 24.23
C PHE A 400 17.35 2.40 23.72
N SER A 401 16.94 3.43 22.98
CA SER A 401 15.66 3.47 22.28
C SER A 401 15.86 3.83 20.82
N ARG A 402 15.85 2.80 19.97
CA ARG A 402 15.91 2.97 18.52
C ARG A 402 14.60 3.51 17.97
N GLY A 403 14.68 4.46 17.04
CA GLY A 403 13.53 5.11 16.40
C GLY A 403 13.13 6.42 17.07
N SER A 404 14.02 7.02 17.85
CA SER A 404 13.84 8.33 18.47
C SER A 404 15.16 9.10 18.46
N ASP A 405 15.11 10.43 18.56
CA ASP A 405 16.32 11.23 18.65
C ASP A 405 17.17 10.86 19.87
N THR A 406 18.48 11.00 19.72
CA THR A 406 19.42 10.95 20.85
C THR A 406 19.16 12.15 21.74
N VAL A 407 18.87 11.90 23.02
CA VAL A 407 18.49 12.94 23.98
C VAL A 407 19.30 12.76 25.26
N ASN A 408 19.89 13.86 25.72
CA ASN A 408 20.49 13.94 27.04
C ASN A 408 19.39 13.77 28.09
N LEU A 409 19.51 12.73 28.89
CA LEU A 409 18.61 12.45 30.01
C LEU A 409 19.35 12.78 31.30
N ASN A 410 18.61 13.09 32.35
CA ASN A 410 19.22 13.28 33.67
C ASN A 410 18.25 12.73 34.71
N VAL A 411 18.14 11.40 34.73
CA VAL A 411 17.08 10.69 35.45
C VAL A 411 17.66 9.53 36.25
N ASP A 412 17.26 9.43 37.51
CA ASP A 412 17.57 8.28 38.36
C ASP A 412 16.58 7.14 38.12
N PHE A 413 17.09 6.02 37.63
CA PHE A 413 16.32 4.83 37.27
C PHE A 413 16.61 3.68 38.23
N ASN A 414 15.58 3.19 38.93
CA ASN A 414 15.71 2.11 39.90
C ASN A 414 15.58 0.75 39.22
N ILE A 415 16.56 -0.11 39.48
CA ILE A 415 16.67 -1.47 38.99
C ILE A 415 16.81 -2.46 40.14
N GLN A 416 16.45 -3.71 39.90
CA GLN A 416 16.70 -4.82 40.79
C GLN A 416 17.63 -5.84 40.12
N ILE A 417 18.74 -6.15 40.80
CA ILE A 417 19.70 -7.20 40.43
C ILE A 417 19.59 -8.29 41.49
N GLY A 418 19.00 -9.44 41.14
CA GLY A 418 18.69 -10.48 42.12
C GLY A 418 17.76 -9.99 43.23
N ALA A 419 18.23 -10.04 44.48
CA ALA A 419 17.50 -9.52 45.64
C ALA A 419 17.82 -8.04 45.97
N THR A 420 18.83 -7.45 45.32
CA THR A 420 19.34 -6.11 45.67
C THR A 420 18.77 -5.05 44.74
N GLN A 421 18.29 -3.95 45.32
CA GLN A 421 17.89 -2.76 44.56
C GLN A 421 19.07 -1.81 44.39
N LYS A 422 19.19 -1.23 43.19
CA LYS A 422 20.22 -0.27 42.82
C LYS A 422 19.61 0.84 41.97
N THR A 423 20.28 1.98 41.94
CA THR A 423 19.87 3.14 41.14
C THR A 423 20.94 3.41 40.10
N LEU A 424 20.50 3.52 38.84
CA LEU A 424 21.31 3.95 37.71
C LEU A 424 21.01 5.42 37.41
N HIS A 425 22.04 6.21 37.16
CA HIS A 425 21.88 7.58 36.73
C HIS A 425 21.94 7.62 35.19
N VAL A 426 20.79 7.75 34.53
CA VAL A 426 20.70 7.70 33.07
C VAL A 426 21.00 9.09 32.50
N ILE A 427 22.18 9.23 31.88
CA ILE A 427 22.70 10.51 31.38
C ILE A 427 22.30 10.79 29.92
N GLU A 428 22.01 9.75 29.16
CA GLU A 428 21.74 9.88 27.74
C GLU A 428 20.96 8.66 27.25
N ARG A 429 20.00 8.90 26.36
CA ARG A 429 19.34 7.86 25.58
C ARG A 429 19.81 7.93 24.15
N LEU A 430 20.42 6.84 23.69
CA LEU A 430 20.96 6.70 22.35
C LEU A 430 19.92 6.11 21.39
N ASP A 431 19.91 6.62 20.15
CA ASP A 431 19.19 6.04 19.02
C ASP A 431 19.90 4.78 18.47
N ALA A 432 20.09 3.79 19.33
CA ALA A 432 20.77 2.55 19.01
C ALA A 432 20.07 1.35 19.66
N THR A 433 20.49 0.15 19.26
CA THR A 433 19.98 -1.09 19.83
C THR A 433 21.13 -1.94 20.36
N MET A 434 21.15 -2.19 21.67
CA MET A 434 22.10 -3.13 22.26
C MET A 434 21.65 -4.57 22.00
N ILE A 435 20.43 -4.92 22.41
CA ILE A 435 19.79 -6.22 22.17
C ILE A 435 18.43 -5.93 21.54
N GLY A 436 18.09 -6.69 20.48
CA GLY A 436 16.89 -6.46 19.69
C GLY A 436 15.58 -6.83 20.38
N TRP A 437 14.48 -6.75 19.64
CA TRP A 437 13.19 -7.27 20.12
C TRP A 437 13.24 -8.79 20.22
N ARG A 438 12.48 -9.34 21.17
CA ARG A 438 12.25 -10.78 21.16
C ARG A 438 11.52 -11.11 19.86
N SER A 439 12.13 -11.94 19.03
CA SER A 439 11.43 -12.48 17.87
C SER A 439 10.54 -13.59 18.38
N ASP A 440 9.22 -13.45 18.27
CA ASP A 440 8.31 -14.58 18.35
C ASP A 440 7.73 -14.82 16.95
N ILE A 441 7.60 -16.08 16.55
CA ILE A 441 7.11 -16.44 15.20
C ILE A 441 5.66 -15.97 15.02
N VAL A 442 4.94 -15.74 16.14
CA VAL A 442 3.52 -15.37 16.17
C VAL A 442 3.30 -13.86 16.39
N HIS A 443 4.24 -13.14 17.00
CA HIS A 443 4.07 -11.72 17.34
C HIS A 443 5.25 -10.90 16.81
N THR A 444 4.95 -10.04 15.83
CA THR A 444 5.90 -9.17 15.12
C THR A 444 6.59 -8.16 16.03
N ASP A 445 5.97 -7.80 17.15
CA ASP A 445 6.47 -6.83 18.14
C ASP A 445 6.54 -7.48 19.53
N GLY A 446 7.43 -8.45 19.71
CA GLY A 446 7.70 -9.03 21.03
C GLY A 446 8.30 -7.99 21.99
N GLU A 447 8.14 -8.21 23.30
CA GLU A 447 8.67 -7.31 24.34
C GLU A 447 10.19 -7.05 24.13
N LYS A 448 10.56 -5.77 24.05
CA LYS A 448 11.96 -5.33 24.05
C LYS A 448 12.51 -5.38 25.48
N PRO A 449 13.66 -6.03 25.72
CA PRO A 449 14.30 -5.93 27.01
C PRO A 449 14.89 -4.52 27.19
N PRO A 450 14.59 -3.80 28.29
CA PRO A 450 15.29 -2.56 28.62
C PRO A 450 16.77 -2.88 28.80
N THR A 451 17.61 -2.19 28.05
CA THR A 451 19.06 -2.41 28.04
C THR A 451 19.77 -1.15 28.50
N PHE A 452 20.80 -1.35 29.33
CA PHE A 452 21.65 -0.26 29.81
C PHE A 452 23.12 -0.60 29.62
N VAL A 453 23.89 0.40 29.24
CA VAL A 453 25.36 0.34 29.24
C VAL A 453 25.88 1.19 30.38
N VAL A 454 26.69 0.60 31.25
CA VAL A 454 27.22 1.23 32.47
C VAL A 454 28.75 1.26 32.46
N SER A 455 29.34 2.01 33.40
CA SER A 455 30.79 2.03 33.58
C SER A 455 31.36 0.63 33.86
N ASP A 456 32.60 0.37 33.42
CA ASP A 456 33.28 -0.92 33.65
C ASP A 456 33.46 -1.21 35.15
N ILE A 457 33.68 -0.16 35.95
CA ILE A 457 33.81 -0.24 37.41
C ILE A 457 32.50 -0.72 38.02
N TYR A 458 31.37 -0.09 37.69
CA TYR A 458 30.07 -0.50 38.21
C TYR A 458 29.70 -1.92 37.79
N TYR A 459 29.95 -2.28 36.52
CA TYR A 459 29.70 -3.63 36.04
C TYR A 459 30.49 -4.69 36.82
N SER A 460 31.77 -4.41 37.12
CA SER A 460 32.61 -5.32 37.91
C SER A 460 32.07 -5.55 39.33
N GLN A 461 31.54 -4.50 39.97
CA GLN A 461 30.88 -4.59 41.27
C GLN A 461 29.54 -5.35 41.16
N ALA A 462 28.76 -5.08 40.13
CA ALA A 462 27.47 -5.75 39.92
C ALA A 462 27.62 -7.25 39.59
N LYS A 463 28.79 -7.67 39.08
CA LYS A 463 29.07 -9.08 38.77
C LYS A 463 29.06 -9.98 40.02
N SER A 464 29.29 -9.42 41.22
CA SER A 464 29.28 -10.18 42.48
C SER A 464 27.89 -10.73 42.86
N TYR A 465 26.82 -10.27 42.20
CA TYR A 465 25.45 -10.70 42.48
C TYR A 465 25.01 -11.97 41.72
N ASP A 466 25.91 -12.62 40.98
CA ASP A 466 25.75 -13.95 40.33
C ASP A 466 24.50 -14.13 39.44
N HIS A 467 24.08 -13.07 38.75
CA HIS A 467 22.98 -13.09 37.77
C HIS A 467 23.48 -12.82 36.35
N ILE A 468 24.55 -13.52 35.95
CA ILE A 468 25.16 -13.37 34.63
C ILE A 468 24.33 -14.13 33.60
N GLN A 469 23.77 -13.42 32.63
CA GLN A 469 23.15 -13.98 31.45
C GLN A 469 24.13 -13.90 30.27
N LYS A 470 24.47 -15.06 29.72
CA LYS A 470 25.29 -15.16 28.51
C LYS A 470 24.42 -15.13 27.26
N PHE A 471 24.92 -14.51 26.21
CA PHE A 471 24.29 -14.44 24.89
C PHE A 471 25.26 -14.91 23.81
N SER A 472 24.73 -15.64 22.83
CA SER A 472 25.44 -16.03 21.62
C SER A 472 24.90 -15.23 20.45
N THR A 473 25.78 -14.53 19.73
CA THR A 473 25.45 -13.76 18.53
C THR A 473 26.16 -14.31 17.31
N PHE A 474 25.46 -14.34 16.19
CA PHE A 474 25.93 -14.79 14.89
C PHE A 474 25.74 -13.69 13.85
N LEU A 475 26.77 -13.52 13.02
CA LEU A 475 26.70 -12.82 11.76
C LEU A 475 26.79 -13.84 10.62
N LEU A 476 25.87 -13.77 9.68
CA LEU A 476 25.73 -14.69 8.55
C LEU A 476 26.19 -14.00 7.25
N LYS A 477 26.60 -14.79 6.25
CA LYS A 477 27.01 -14.27 4.94
C LYS A 477 25.84 -13.68 4.16
N GLU A 478 24.72 -14.39 4.10
CA GLU A 478 23.48 -13.96 3.42
C GLU A 478 22.26 -14.15 4.33
N PRO A 479 22.07 -13.31 5.36
CA PRO A 479 21.05 -13.56 6.39
C PRO A 479 19.64 -13.71 5.80
N THR A 480 19.29 -12.90 4.80
CA THR A 480 17.94 -12.88 4.20
C THR A 480 17.52 -14.21 3.55
N LYS A 481 18.47 -15.06 3.13
CA LYS A 481 18.18 -16.39 2.55
C LYS A 481 18.17 -17.52 3.58
N GLN A 482 18.56 -17.27 4.83
CA GLN A 482 18.75 -18.31 5.85
C GLN A 482 17.53 -18.49 6.76
N LEU A 483 16.34 -18.02 6.35
CA LEU A 483 15.12 -18.08 7.16
C LEU A 483 14.78 -19.50 7.63
N GLU A 484 14.84 -20.49 6.73
CA GLU A 484 14.57 -21.89 7.08
C GLU A 484 15.59 -22.45 8.07
N ARG A 485 16.88 -22.09 7.92
CA ARG A 485 17.92 -22.50 8.88
C ARG A 485 17.72 -21.85 10.24
N ILE A 486 17.29 -20.58 10.29
CA ILE A 486 16.94 -19.89 11.54
C ILE A 486 15.78 -20.59 12.24
N LYS A 487 14.73 -20.98 11.51
CA LYS A 487 13.60 -21.74 12.10
C LYS A 487 14.07 -23.05 12.72
N ILE A 488 14.94 -23.79 12.02
CA ILE A 488 15.53 -25.03 12.54
C ILE A 488 16.40 -24.74 13.77
N ALA A 489 17.22 -23.69 13.74
CA ALA A 489 18.04 -23.29 14.89
C ALA A 489 17.19 -22.93 16.12
N VAL A 490 16.09 -22.18 15.92
CA VAL A 490 15.13 -21.85 16.98
C VAL A 490 14.44 -23.11 17.52
N SER A 491 14.16 -24.11 16.68
CA SER A 491 13.56 -25.39 17.12
C SER A 491 14.45 -26.20 18.09
N HIS A 492 15.75 -25.95 18.09
CA HIS A 492 16.69 -26.56 19.04
C HIS A 492 16.74 -25.84 20.39
N LEU A 493 16.18 -24.63 20.50
CA LEU A 493 16.16 -23.87 21.75
C LEU A 493 15.04 -24.39 22.68
N PRO A 494 15.30 -24.47 24.00
CA PRO A 494 14.25 -24.73 24.99
C PRO A 494 13.13 -23.71 24.91
N LYS A 495 11.91 -24.13 25.27
CA LYS A 495 10.76 -23.23 25.39
C LYS A 495 11.08 -22.05 26.33
N ASN A 496 10.60 -20.87 25.97
CA ASN A 496 10.85 -19.59 26.66
C ASN A 496 12.27 -19.01 26.60
N THR A 497 13.20 -19.61 25.87
CA THR A 497 14.51 -18.99 25.64
C THR A 497 14.34 -17.69 24.86
N TYR A 498 14.97 -16.61 25.33
CA TYR A 498 15.00 -15.37 24.58
C TYR A 498 15.86 -15.53 23.33
N TYR A 499 15.33 -15.13 22.19
CA TYR A 499 16.07 -15.01 20.95
C TYR A 499 15.56 -13.83 20.13
N SER A 500 16.43 -13.33 19.27
CA SER A 500 16.16 -12.27 18.32
C SER A 500 16.82 -12.63 17.00
N ALA A 501 16.05 -12.64 15.92
CA ALA A 501 16.52 -13.00 14.59
C ALA A 501 16.08 -11.93 13.59
N TYR A 502 17.03 -11.21 13.01
CA TYR A 502 16.77 -10.12 12.05
C TYR A 502 15.87 -10.56 10.87
N VAL A 503 16.10 -11.77 10.37
CA VAL A 503 15.50 -12.28 9.12
C VAL A 503 13.99 -12.50 9.24
N ILE A 504 13.47 -12.76 10.45
CA ILE A 504 12.04 -13.03 10.67
C ILE A 504 11.19 -11.77 10.40
N PRO A 505 11.36 -10.65 11.13
CA PRO A 505 10.61 -9.42 10.86
C PRO A 505 11.01 -8.81 9.52
N TYR A 506 12.25 -8.99 9.05
CA TYR A 506 12.62 -8.61 7.68
C TYR A 506 11.72 -9.27 6.63
N THR A 507 11.55 -10.59 6.72
CA THR A 507 10.74 -11.34 5.75
C THR A 507 9.28 -10.90 5.80
N ILE A 508 8.71 -10.78 7.01
CA ILE A 508 7.31 -10.37 7.18
C ILE A 508 7.06 -8.95 6.64
N ASN A 509 7.99 -8.03 6.89
CA ASN A 509 7.88 -6.66 6.42
C ASN A 509 8.06 -6.57 4.89
N VAL A 510 9.02 -7.32 4.32
CA VAL A 510 9.18 -7.39 2.86
C VAL A 510 7.96 -8.01 2.19
N GLU A 511 7.39 -9.09 2.76
CA GLU A 511 6.13 -9.69 2.29
C GLU A 511 4.99 -8.66 2.25
N SER A 512 4.81 -7.93 3.35
CA SER A 512 3.75 -6.93 3.51
C SER A 512 3.94 -5.74 2.56
N GLY A 513 5.16 -5.20 2.47
CA GLY A 513 5.50 -4.10 1.57
C GLY A 513 5.38 -4.49 0.09
N ALA A 514 5.82 -5.70 -0.27
CA ALA A 514 5.72 -6.22 -1.62
C ALA A 514 4.27 -6.42 -2.04
N LEU A 515 3.43 -6.91 -1.12
CA LEU A 515 2.00 -7.04 -1.35
C LEU A 515 1.34 -5.68 -1.60
N LEU A 516 1.62 -4.68 -0.76
CA LEU A 516 1.09 -3.33 -0.94
C LEU A 516 1.49 -2.75 -2.29
N LEU A 517 2.76 -2.90 -2.68
CA LEU A 517 3.27 -2.46 -3.98
C LEU A 517 2.60 -3.19 -5.14
N PHE A 518 2.41 -4.49 -5.02
CA PHE A 518 1.74 -5.30 -6.03
C PHE A 518 0.29 -4.82 -6.24
N VAL A 519 -0.49 -4.68 -5.17
CA VAL A 519 -1.88 -4.18 -5.23
C VAL A 519 -1.93 -2.78 -5.83
N SER A 520 -1.02 -1.89 -5.44
CA SER A 520 -0.96 -0.50 -5.91
C SER A 520 -0.59 -0.42 -7.39
N THR A 521 0.34 -1.28 -7.85
CA THR A 521 0.74 -1.37 -9.26
C THR A 521 -0.39 -1.94 -10.12
N PHE A 522 -1.11 -2.95 -9.63
CA PHE A 522 -2.31 -3.47 -10.27
C PHE A 522 -3.39 -2.40 -10.45
N PHE A 523 -3.63 -1.62 -9.39
CA PHE A 523 -4.56 -0.50 -9.41
C PHE A 523 -4.14 0.59 -10.41
N CYS A 524 -2.85 0.91 -10.49
CA CYS A 524 -2.32 1.88 -11.44
C CYS A 524 -2.45 1.39 -12.89
N TYR A 525 -2.05 0.15 -13.18
CA TYR A 525 -2.23 -0.46 -14.50
C TYR A 525 -3.70 -0.38 -14.91
N TYR A 526 -4.61 -0.78 -14.02
CA TYR A 526 -6.04 -0.67 -14.27
C TYR A 526 -6.49 0.74 -14.65
N PHE A 527 -6.02 1.76 -13.93
CA PHE A 527 -6.46 3.13 -14.16
C PHE A 527 -6.05 3.60 -15.57
N ILE A 528 -4.81 3.29 -15.97
CA ILE A 528 -4.27 3.67 -17.28
C ILE A 528 -5.09 3.04 -18.41
N TYR A 529 -5.42 1.75 -18.32
CA TYR A 529 -6.17 1.07 -19.37
C TYR A 529 -7.68 1.38 -19.34
N GLY A 530 -8.27 1.51 -18.15
CA GLY A 530 -9.70 1.77 -17.99
C GLY A 530 -10.12 3.20 -18.35
N PHE A 531 -9.35 4.21 -17.92
CA PHE A 531 -9.66 5.62 -18.21
C PHE A 531 -8.95 6.11 -19.48
N GLY A 532 -7.65 5.82 -19.62
CA GLY A 532 -6.89 6.24 -20.80
C GLY A 532 -7.41 5.64 -22.11
N GLY A 533 -7.86 4.38 -22.07
CA GLY A 533 -8.52 3.73 -23.20
C GLY A 533 -9.84 4.43 -23.60
N ASN A 534 -10.65 4.82 -22.61
CA ASN A 534 -11.92 5.51 -22.85
C ASN A 534 -11.74 6.92 -23.44
N ASP A 535 -10.73 7.68 -22.98
CA ASP A 535 -10.47 9.05 -23.47
C ASP A 535 -9.80 9.10 -24.84
N LEU A 536 -8.82 8.22 -25.10
CA LEU A 536 -8.20 8.08 -26.41
C LEU A 536 -9.30 7.76 -27.45
N PHE A 537 -10.22 6.87 -27.08
CA PHE A 537 -11.34 6.51 -27.93
C PHE A 537 -12.40 7.62 -28.03
N GLN A 538 -12.65 8.39 -26.96
CA GLN A 538 -13.53 9.56 -27.01
C GLN A 538 -13.02 10.60 -28.02
N THR A 539 -11.69 10.76 -28.11
CA THR A 539 -11.04 11.66 -29.07
C THR A 539 -11.18 11.15 -30.51
N ILE A 540 -10.97 9.85 -30.72
CA ILE A 540 -11.11 9.20 -32.04
C ILE A 540 -12.57 9.23 -32.52
N THR A 541 -13.53 8.86 -31.66
CA THR A 541 -14.95 8.78 -32.03
C THR A 541 -15.54 10.17 -32.35
N ARG A 542 -15.08 11.22 -31.66
CA ARG A 542 -15.46 12.62 -31.95
C ARG A 542 -14.74 13.23 -33.15
N SER A 543 -13.70 12.58 -33.67
CA SER A 543 -13.02 13.01 -34.91
C SER A 543 -13.61 12.37 -36.16
N LEU A 544 -14.37 11.28 -35.99
CA LEU A 544 -15.03 10.51 -37.05
C LEU A 544 -16.52 10.87 -37.24
N CYS A 545 -17.11 11.62 -36.31
CA CYS A 545 -18.42 12.26 -36.43
C CYS A 545 -18.24 13.77 -36.52
#